data_AF-A0A920MVN4-F1
#
_entry.id   AF-A0A920MVN4-F1
#
_cell.length_a   1.000
_cell.length_b   1.000
_cell.length_c   1.000
_cell.angle_alpha   90.00
_cell.angle_beta   90.00
_cell.angle_gamma   90.00
#
_symmetry.space_group_name_H-M   'P 1'
#
loop_
_entity.id
_entity.type
_entity.pdbx_description
1 polymer ?
#
loop_
_entity_poly.entity_id
_entity_poly.type
_entity_poly.pdbx_seq_one_letter_code
_entity_poly.pdbx_strand_id
1 'polypeptide(L)'
;MHRLYTLIFILGLAFGQDGISFVRFYLNEQNYMSDLRLRGSERHGQSYIQVFYNDLKMPIIKEWVDENGEINKKEVLDIKEIIKEALFFKS
;
A
#
# COMPACT_ATOMS: atom_id res chain seq x y z
N MET A 1 -4.20 14.73 36.63
CA MET A 1 -5.06 14.25 35.52
C MET A 1 -4.61 14.77 34.16
N HIS A 2 -4.46 16.09 33.94
CA HIS A 2 -4.12 16.62 32.60
C HIS A 2 -2.80 16.10 32.00
N ARG A 3 -1.74 16.00 32.81
CA ARG A 3 -0.43 15.47 32.39
C ARG A 3 -0.46 14.02 31.89
N LEU A 4 -1.37 13.19 32.42
CA LEU A 4 -1.53 11.80 31.99
C LEU A 4 -2.16 11.73 30.60
N TYR A 5 -3.18 12.56 30.34
CA TYR A 5 -3.79 12.67 29.03
C TYR A 5 -2.83 13.21 27.98
N THR A 6 -1.97 14.18 28.34
CA THR A 6 -0.92 14.68 27.45
C THR A 6 0.10 13.58 27.11
N LEU A 7 0.49 12.75 28.09
CA LEU A 7 1.42 11.64 27.86
C LEU A 7 0.81 10.58 26.92
N ILE A 8 -0.45 10.20 27.15
CA ILE A 8 -1.19 9.25 26.31
C ILE A 8 -1.32 9.78 24.88
N PHE A 9 -1.59 11.08 24.72
CA PHE A 9 -1.69 11.72 23.41
C PHE A 9 -0.36 11.69 22.64
N ILE A 10 0.77 12.00 23.31
CA ILE A 10 2.10 11.96 22.68
C ILE A 10 2.49 10.53 22.29
N LEU A 11 2.20 9.54 23.14
CA LEU A 11 2.43 8.12 22.83
C LEU A 11 1.60 7.67 21.62
N GLY A 12 0.34 8.09 21.52
CA GLY A 12 -0.52 7.78 20.37
C GLY A 12 0.02 8.32 19.04
N LEU A 13 0.64 9.51 19.05
CA LEU A 13 1.28 10.09 17.87
C LEU A 13 2.58 9.38 17.47
N ALA A 14 3.32 8.82 18.43
CA ALA A 14 4.60 8.16 18.19
C ALA A 14 4.46 6.75 17.59
N PHE A 15 3.37 6.04 17.90
CA PHE A 15 3.16 4.64 17.47
C PHE A 15 2.20 4.46 16.28
N GLY A 16 1.62 5.54 15.75
CA GLY A 16 0.59 5.47 14.71
C GLY A 16 1.09 5.53 13.26
N GLN A 17 2.39 5.52 13.00
CA GLN A 17 2.91 5.52 11.63
C GLN A 17 3.10 4.08 11.15
N ASP A 18 2.12 3.55 10.43
CA ASP A 18 2.15 2.21 9.78
C ASP A 18 3.23 2.07 8.68
N GLY A 19 4.22 2.98 8.65
CA GLY A 19 5.28 3.03 7.64
C GLY A 19 4.79 3.36 6.23
N ILE A 20 3.49 3.66 6.05
CA ILE A 20 2.87 3.99 4.76
C ILE A 20 3.04 5.49 4.49
N SER A 21 3.62 5.81 3.33
CA SER A 21 3.89 7.15 2.85
C SER A 21 2.94 7.57 1.73
N PHE A 22 2.69 6.68 0.76
CA PHE A 22 1.78 6.95 -0.35
C PHE A 22 1.16 5.66 -0.91
N VAL A 23 0.10 5.82 -1.71
CA VAL A 23 -0.61 4.73 -2.39
C VAL A 23 -0.57 4.95 -3.89
N ARG A 24 -0.38 3.88 -4.66
CA ARG A 24 -0.58 3.87 -6.12
C ARG A 24 -1.66 2.88 -6.49
N PHE A 25 -2.31 3.16 -7.62
CA PHE A 25 -3.39 2.34 -8.14
C PHE A 25 -3.00 1.81 -9.52
N TYR A 26 -3.36 0.57 -9.82
CA TYR A 26 -3.07 -0.12 -11.06
C TYR A 26 -4.30 -0.88 -11.51
N LEU A 27 -4.54 -0.97 -12.81
CA LEU A 27 -5.72 -1.69 -13.34
C LEU A 27 -5.61 -3.20 -13.10
N ASN A 28 -4.40 -3.75 -13.20
CA ASN A 28 -4.12 -5.17 -13.12
C ASN A 28 -2.61 -5.39 -12.83
N GLU A 29 -2.19 -6.65 -12.77
CA GLU A 29 -0.81 -7.01 -12.51
C GLU A 29 0.19 -6.50 -13.55
N GLN A 30 -0.16 -6.58 -14.84
CA GLN A 30 0.72 -6.12 -15.90
C GLN A 30 1.01 -4.62 -15.76
N ASN A 31 -0.01 -3.85 -15.39
CA ASN A 31 0.12 -2.43 -15.11
C ASN A 31 0.97 -2.16 -13.86
N TYR A 32 0.85 -2.98 -12.81
CA TYR A 32 1.72 -2.90 -11.64
C TYR A 32 3.18 -3.14 -12.03
N MET A 33 3.46 -4.22 -12.77
CA MET A 33 4.81 -4.59 -13.20
C MET A 33 5.47 -3.56 -14.13
N SER A 34 4.66 -2.79 -14.87
CA SER A 34 5.14 -1.72 -15.77
C SER A 34 5.05 -0.30 -15.18
N ASP A 35 4.66 -0.16 -13.91
CA ASP A 35 4.31 1.11 -13.23
C ASP A 35 3.31 1.99 -14.02
N LEU A 36 2.39 1.37 -14.76
CA LEU A 36 1.32 2.08 -15.49
C LEU A 36 0.14 2.39 -14.55
N ARG A 37 0.16 3.59 -14.00
CA ARG A 37 -0.77 4.02 -12.94
C ARG A 37 -2.17 4.29 -13.46
N LEU A 38 -3.16 3.84 -12.70
CA LEU A 38 -4.57 4.15 -12.86
C LEU A 38 -4.90 5.46 -12.13
N ARG A 39 -5.59 6.40 -12.78
CA ARG A 39 -5.95 7.67 -12.13
C ARG A 39 -7.13 7.46 -11.19
N GLY A 40 -7.21 8.30 -10.15
CA GLY A 40 -8.26 8.21 -9.14
C GLY A 40 -9.69 8.28 -9.70
N SER A 41 -9.90 9.04 -10.77
CA SER A 41 -11.18 9.20 -11.49
C SER A 41 -11.58 7.97 -12.31
N GLU A 42 -10.62 7.13 -12.68
CA GLU A 42 -10.83 5.95 -13.54
C GLU A 42 -11.16 4.69 -12.73
N ARG A 43 -11.10 4.78 -11.38
CA ARG A 43 -11.34 3.64 -10.48
C ARG A 43 -12.81 3.29 -10.26
N HIS A 44 -13.72 4.21 -10.56
CA HIS A 44 -15.13 4.02 -10.21
C HIS A 44 -15.75 2.89 -11.04
N GLY A 45 -16.34 1.91 -10.36
CA GLY A 45 -17.01 0.77 -10.99
C GLY A 45 -16.07 -0.19 -11.71
N GLN A 46 -14.78 -0.21 -11.36
CA GLN A 46 -13.79 -1.12 -11.94
C GLN A 46 -12.97 -1.74 -10.82
N SER A 47 -12.61 -3.01 -10.97
CA SER A 47 -11.63 -3.63 -10.10
C SER A 47 -10.23 -3.05 -10.37
N TYR A 48 -9.43 -2.92 -9.31
CA TYR A 48 -8.09 -2.39 -9.39
C TYR A 48 -7.20 -2.96 -8.29
N ILE A 49 -5.90 -2.78 -8.44
CA ILE A 49 -4.90 -3.08 -7.44
C ILE A 49 -4.48 -1.77 -6.78
N GLN A 50 -4.47 -1.71 -5.46
CA GLN A 50 -3.85 -0.62 -4.71
C GLN A 50 -2.61 -1.13 -3.97
N VAL A 51 -1.53 -0.37 -4.07
CA VAL A 51 -0.25 -0.72 -3.46
C VAL A 51 0.19 0.42 -2.56
N PHE A 52 0.47 0.10 -1.30
CA PHE A 52 0.95 1.01 -0.28
C PHE A 52 2.46 0.97 -0.23
N TYR A 53 3.08 2.13 -0.19
CA TYR A 53 4.53 2.28 -0.22
C TYR A 53 5.05 3.01 1.01
N ASN A 54 6.26 2.68 1.44
CA ASN A 54 6.96 3.44 2.48
C ASN A 54 7.70 4.66 1.91
N ASP A 55 8.37 5.40 2.79
CA ASP A 55 9.18 6.57 2.42
C ASP A 55 10.34 6.23 1.48
N LEU A 56 10.81 4.98 1.50
CA LEU A 56 11.83 4.46 0.59
C LEU A 56 11.25 4.05 -0.78
N LYS A 57 9.94 4.29 -1.02
CA LYS A 57 9.19 3.87 -2.21
C LYS A 57 9.16 2.36 -2.41
N MET A 58 9.32 1.60 -1.33
CA MET A 58 9.20 0.14 -1.34
C MET A 58 7.74 -0.25 -1.07
N PRO A 59 7.15 -1.18 -1.85
CA PRO A 59 5.79 -1.63 -1.63
C PRO A 59 5.73 -2.46 -0.33
N ILE A 60 4.73 -2.19 0.51
CA ILE A 60 4.53 -2.83 1.83
C ILE A 60 3.27 -3.69 1.81
N ILE A 61 2.21 -3.22 1.15
CA ILE A 61 0.92 -3.90 1.11
C ILE A 61 0.36 -3.79 -0.30
N LYS A 62 -0.21 -4.88 -0.79
CA LYS A 62 -0.90 -4.94 -2.08
C LYS A 62 -2.29 -5.52 -1.88
N GLU A 63 -3.29 -4.79 -2.35
CA GLU A 63 -4.70 -5.14 -2.19
C GLU A 63 -5.40 -5.14 -3.54
N TRP A 64 -6.24 -6.15 -3.77
CA TRP A 64 -7.13 -6.24 -4.94
C TRP A 64 -8.49 -5.79 -4.50
N VAL A 65 -8.94 -4.69 -5.09
CA VAL A 65 -10.22 -4.06 -4.82
C VAL A 65 -11.16 -4.37 -5.97
N ASP A 66 -12.38 -4.78 -5.67
CA ASP A 66 -13.39 -5.03 -6.68
C ASP A 66 -14.11 -3.75 -7.13
N GLU A 67 -15.06 -3.89 -8.05
CA GLU A 67 -15.86 -2.79 -8.57
C GLU A 67 -16.76 -2.11 -7.51
N ASN A 68 -17.05 -2.81 -6.41
CA ASN A 68 -17.83 -2.31 -5.28
C ASN A 68 -16.96 -1.60 -4.23
N GLY A 69 -15.63 -1.67 -4.36
CA GLY A 69 -14.68 -1.14 -3.39
C GLY A 69 -14.30 -2.12 -2.29
N GLU A 70 -14.71 -3.39 -2.38
CA GLU A 70 -14.38 -4.44 -1.42
C GLU A 70 -12.99 -5.01 -1.69
N ILE A 71 -12.24 -5.29 -0.61
CA ILE A 71 -10.91 -5.89 -0.70
C ILE A 71 -11.07 -7.41 -0.77
N ASN A 72 -10.89 -7.96 -1.96
CA ASN A 72 -10.99 -9.41 -2.19
C ASN A 72 -9.72 -10.16 -1.80
N LYS A 73 -8.57 -9.49 -1.82
CA LYS A 73 -7.27 -10.07 -1.51
C LYS A 73 -6.34 -9.01 -0.94
N LYS A 74 -5.51 -9.41 0.03
CA LYS A 74 -4.47 -8.59 0.64
C LYS A 74 -3.18 -9.39 0.77
N GLU A 75 -2.08 -8.80 0.35
CA GLU A 75 -0.73 -9.32 0.51
C GLU A 75 0.12 -8.31 1.26
N VAL A 76 0.82 -8.77 2.30
CA VAL A 76 1.84 -8.00 3.02
C VAL A 76 3.18 -8.40 2.45
N LEU A 77 3.90 -7.43 1.89
CA LEU A 77 5.16 -7.62 1.21
C LEU A 77 6.29 -7.42 2.23
N ASP A 78 6.95 -8.52 2.59
CA ASP A 78 8.18 -8.48 3.37
C ASP A 78 9.38 -8.20 2.45
N ILE A 79 10.47 -7.68 3.00
CA ILE A 79 11.71 -7.35 2.27
C ILE A 79 12.19 -8.54 1.42
N LYS A 80 11.99 -9.77 1.90
CA LYS A 80 12.32 -10.99 1.16
C LYS A 80 11.48 -11.19 -0.11
N GLU A 81 10.18 -10.89 -0.06
CA GLU A 81 9.28 -11.00 -1.20
C GLU A 81 9.60 -9.92 -2.25
N ILE A 82 9.97 -8.72 -1.80
CA ILE A 82 10.39 -7.62 -2.69
C ILE A 82 11.70 -7.97 -3.43
N ILE A 83 12.68 -8.55 -2.73
CA ILE A 83 13.93 -9.01 -3.35
C ILE A 83 13.65 -10.11 -4.37
N LYS A 84 12.71 -11.01 -4.10
CA LYS A 84 12.30 -12.08 -5.02
C LYS A 84 11.65 -11.51 -6.28
N GLU A 85 10.67 -10.61 -6.16
CA GLU A 85 10.07 -9.93 -7.32
C GLU A 85 11.12 -9.16 -8.16
N ALA A 86 12.06 -8.47 -7.49
CA ALA A 86 13.14 -7.75 -8.17
C ALA A 86 14.16 -8.68 -8.87
N LEU A 87 14.41 -9.88 -8.34
CA LEU A 87 15.32 -10.87 -8.92
C LEU A 87 14.70 -11.65 -10.08
N PHE A 88 13.39 -11.93 -10.04
CA PHE A 88 12.66 -12.47 -11.20
C PHE A 88 12.72 -11.51 -12.40
N PHE A 89 12.96 -10.22 -12.17
CA PHE A 89 13.11 -9.18 -13.19
C PHE A 89 14.49 -9.15 -13.89
N LYS A 90 15.50 -9.88 -13.38
CA LYS A 90 16.87 -9.85 -13.91
C LYS A 90 17.33 -11.16 -14.58
N SER A 91 16.44 -12.14 -14.65
CA SER A 91 16.59 -13.44 -15.31
C SER A 91 15.90 -13.45 -16.66
#